data_AF-A0A377ZBD9-F1
#
_entry.id   AF-A0A377ZBD9-F1
#
_cell.length_a   1.000
_cell.length_b   1.000
_cell.length_c   1.000
_cell.angle_alpha   90.00
_cell.angle_beta   90.00
_cell.angle_gamma   90.00
#
_symmetry.space_group_name_H-M   'P 1'
#
loop_
_entity.id
_entity.type
_entity.pdbx_description
1 polymer ?
#
loop_
_entity_poly.entity_id
_entity_poly.type
_entity_poly.pdbx_seq_one_letter_code
_entity_poly.pdbx_strand_id
1 'polypeptide(L)'
;MEGETWSFRDTAGAISHLPLPQVPLPNAATAVAALRASGLAVDDAILRAGIRDAMLPGRFQIISDAPRVILDVAHNPHAAAYLAGRLKTLAKTGRVLAVIGMLHDKDIAGTLANLAPEVDAWYCAPLEGPRGATAEQLVEHLRCGTVYSSVAQAWRAAMADAKVEDTVLVCGSFHTVAQVMEEIDAGRIGGE
;
A
#
# COMPACT_ATOMS: atom_id res chain seq x y z
N MET A 1 20.63 -17.83 2.89
CA MET A 1 19.28 -17.49 3.41
C MET A 1 18.29 -18.01 2.39
N GLU A 2 17.67 -19.15 2.65
CA GLU A 2 16.52 -19.59 1.85
C GLU A 2 15.44 -18.54 2.05
N GLY A 3 15.13 -17.79 0.99
CA GLY A 3 13.99 -16.88 1.00
C GLY A 3 12.71 -17.69 1.19
N GLU A 4 11.73 -17.14 1.88
CA GLU A 4 10.40 -17.74 1.94
C GLU A 4 9.89 -18.00 0.50
N THR A 5 9.42 -19.21 0.24
CA THR A 5 8.87 -19.62 -1.06
C THR A 5 7.43 -20.05 -0.91
N TRP A 6 6.69 -20.08 -2.02
CA TRP A 6 5.32 -20.59 -2.06
C TRP A 6 5.18 -21.66 -3.15
N SER A 7 4.05 -22.35 -3.13
CA SER A 7 3.73 -23.37 -4.14
C SER A 7 2.34 -23.11 -4.71
N PHE A 8 2.22 -23.32 -6.02
CA PHE A 8 0.95 -23.23 -6.74
C PHE A 8 0.51 -24.63 -7.16
N ARG A 9 -0.80 -24.92 -7.11
CA ARG A 9 -1.37 -26.21 -7.56
C ARG A 9 -2.67 -25.97 -8.32
N ASP A 10 -2.80 -26.65 -9.45
CA ASP A 10 -4.02 -26.74 -10.25
C ASP A 10 -4.24 -28.17 -10.77
N THR A 11 -5.17 -28.34 -11.71
CA THR A 11 -5.48 -29.63 -12.35
C THR A 11 -4.35 -30.18 -13.22
N ALA A 12 -3.42 -29.33 -13.66
CA ALA A 12 -2.26 -29.70 -14.47
C ALA A 12 -1.00 -29.94 -13.62
N GLY A 13 -1.10 -29.95 -12.29
CA GLY A 13 -0.01 -30.28 -11.38
C GLY A 13 0.37 -29.16 -10.41
N ALA A 14 1.54 -29.27 -9.80
CA ALA A 14 2.06 -28.30 -8.85
C ALA A 14 3.39 -27.69 -9.32
N ILE A 15 3.57 -26.41 -9.02
CA ILE A 15 4.84 -25.70 -9.18
C ILE A 15 5.32 -25.32 -7.78
N SER A 16 6.43 -25.92 -7.37
CA SER A 16 7.02 -25.70 -6.04
C SER A 16 8.13 -24.66 -6.05
N HIS A 17 8.46 -24.16 -4.86
CA HIS A 17 9.57 -23.23 -4.62
C HIS A 17 9.48 -21.94 -5.46
N LEU A 18 8.27 -21.46 -5.73
CA LEU A 18 8.09 -20.18 -6.42
C LEU A 18 8.59 -19.05 -5.51
N PRO A 19 9.29 -18.05 -6.08
CA PRO A 19 9.70 -16.87 -5.31
C PRO A 19 8.45 -16.13 -4.82
N LEU A 20 8.50 -15.57 -3.62
CA LEU A 20 7.42 -14.69 -3.16
C LEU A 20 7.29 -13.47 -4.07
N PRO A 21 6.08 -13.14 -4.54
CA PRO A 21 5.83 -11.94 -5.33
C PRO A 21 5.83 -10.70 -4.44
N GLN A 22 6.08 -9.55 -5.06
CA GLN A 22 5.87 -8.24 -4.41
C GLN A 22 4.40 -7.82 -4.44
N VAL A 23 3.63 -8.32 -5.41
CA VAL A 23 2.18 -8.18 -5.49
C VAL A 23 1.44 -9.14 -4.56
N PRO A 24 0.14 -8.93 -4.25
CA PRO A 24 -0.62 -9.86 -3.43
C PRO A 24 -0.57 -11.30 -3.96
N LEU A 25 -0.26 -12.26 -3.08
CA LEU A 25 -0.12 -13.68 -3.42
C LEU A 25 -1.34 -14.25 -4.18
N PRO A 26 -2.60 -13.92 -3.83
CA PRO A 26 -3.76 -14.38 -4.62
C PRO A 26 -3.76 -13.87 -6.07
N ASN A 27 -3.22 -12.68 -6.33
CA ASN A 27 -3.12 -12.12 -7.68
C ASN A 27 -2.04 -12.85 -8.48
N ALA A 28 -0.89 -13.13 -7.86
CA ALA A 28 0.16 -13.94 -8.48
C ALA A 28 -0.34 -15.36 -8.80
N ALA A 29 -1.05 -16.00 -7.88
CA ALA A 29 -1.67 -17.30 -8.11
C ALA A 29 -2.68 -17.27 -9.27
N THR A 30 -3.53 -16.25 -9.34
CA THR A 30 -4.47 -16.05 -10.46
C THR A 30 -3.74 -15.86 -11.79
N ALA A 31 -2.67 -15.08 -11.80
CA ALA A 31 -1.86 -14.87 -13.00
C ALA A 31 -1.19 -16.17 -13.49
N VAL A 32 -0.64 -16.98 -12.57
CA VAL A 32 -0.07 -18.31 -12.89
C VAL A 32 -1.15 -19.24 -13.45
N ALA A 33 -2.34 -19.27 -12.83
CA ALA A 33 -3.47 -20.06 -13.30
C ALA A 33 -3.89 -19.65 -14.72
N ALA A 34 -4.03 -18.35 -14.99
CA ALA A 34 -4.39 -17.83 -16.30
C ALA A 34 -3.33 -18.15 -17.36
N LEU A 35 -2.05 -18.03 -17.02
CA LEU A 35 -0.95 -18.35 -17.94
C LEU A 35 -0.95 -19.84 -18.31
N ARG A 36 -1.16 -20.74 -17.35
CA ARG A 36 -1.26 -22.18 -17.60
C ARG A 36 -2.51 -22.53 -18.42
N ALA A 37 -3.63 -21.86 -18.17
CA ALA A 37 -4.86 -22.04 -18.94
C ALA A 37 -4.77 -21.50 -20.38
N SER A 38 -3.86 -20.55 -20.65
CA SER A 38 -3.71 -19.93 -21.97
C SER A 38 -3.14 -20.86 -23.06
N GLY A 39 -2.46 -21.95 -22.66
CA GLY A 39 -1.74 -22.83 -23.58
C GLY A 39 -0.40 -22.27 -24.09
N LEU A 40 0.02 -21.08 -23.62
CA LEU A 40 1.34 -20.54 -23.95
C LEU A 40 2.44 -21.40 -23.32
N ALA A 41 3.45 -21.74 -24.12
CA ALA A 41 4.67 -22.36 -23.63
C ALA A 41 5.54 -21.29 -22.96
N VAL A 42 5.66 -21.36 -21.63
CA VAL A 42 6.48 -20.45 -20.85
C VAL A 42 7.50 -21.25 -20.05
N ASP A 43 8.77 -20.94 -20.25
CA ASP A 43 9.86 -21.58 -19.50
C ASP A 43 9.74 -21.28 -18.00
N ASP A 44 10.01 -22.29 -17.17
CA ASP A 44 9.94 -22.19 -15.72
C ASP A 44 10.85 -21.06 -15.16
N ALA A 45 12.02 -20.85 -15.78
CA ALA A 45 12.91 -19.75 -15.43
C ALA A 45 12.29 -18.38 -15.69
N ILE A 46 11.57 -18.21 -16.81
CA ILE A 46 10.87 -16.97 -17.17
C ILE A 46 9.70 -16.74 -16.21
N LEU A 47 8.93 -17.78 -15.90
CA LEU A 47 7.84 -17.71 -14.94
C LEU A 47 8.33 -17.23 -13.57
N ARG A 48 9.39 -17.85 -13.04
CA ARG A 48 9.97 -17.49 -11.74
C ARG A 48 10.51 -16.06 -11.74
N ALA A 49 11.20 -15.66 -12.81
CA ALA A 49 11.68 -14.29 -12.95
C ALA A 49 10.50 -13.29 -12.97
N GLY A 50 9.47 -13.56 -13.78
CA GLY A 50 8.28 -12.73 -13.85
C GLY A 50 7.56 -12.58 -12.51
N ILE A 51 7.42 -13.66 -11.72
CA ILE A 51 6.80 -13.59 -10.38
C ILE A 51 7.62 -12.73 -9.42
N ARG A 52 8.94 -12.91 -9.40
CA ARG A 52 9.86 -12.16 -8.52
C ARG A 52 9.88 -10.67 -8.87
N ASP A 53 9.88 -10.37 -10.17
CA ASP A 53 10.10 -9.01 -10.68
C ASP A 53 8.76 -8.25 -10.86
N ALA A 54 7.62 -8.94 -10.78
CA ALA A 54 6.29 -8.33 -10.82
C ALA A 54 6.06 -7.39 -9.62
N MET A 55 6.06 -6.10 -9.92
CA MET A 55 5.78 -5.02 -8.99
C MET A 55 4.79 -4.03 -9.64
N LEU A 56 3.89 -3.45 -8.84
CA LEU A 56 3.01 -2.39 -9.28
C LEU A 56 3.13 -1.21 -8.30
N PRO A 57 3.44 0.02 -8.78
CA PRO A 57 3.51 1.19 -7.92
C PRO A 57 2.24 1.37 -7.09
N GLY A 58 2.40 1.72 -5.82
CA GLY A 58 1.28 1.88 -4.88
C GLY A 58 0.57 0.58 -4.48
N ARG A 59 1.21 -0.59 -4.60
CA ARG A 59 0.73 -1.86 -4.02
C ARG A 59 1.70 -2.35 -2.95
N PHE A 60 1.48 -1.94 -1.71
CA PHE A 60 2.36 -2.16 -0.57
C PHE A 60 3.84 -1.87 -0.91
N GLN A 61 4.07 -0.74 -1.58
CA GLN A 61 5.37 -0.38 -2.10
C GLN A 61 6.20 0.29 -1.00
N ILE A 62 7.30 -0.34 -0.59
CA ILE A 62 8.26 0.25 0.36
C ILE A 62 9.25 1.09 -0.44
N ILE A 63 9.37 2.38 -0.10
CA ILE A 63 10.24 3.33 -0.82
C ILE A 63 11.36 3.94 0.05
N SER A 64 11.33 3.65 1.35
CA SER A 64 12.34 4.05 2.35
C SER A 64 12.27 3.08 3.53
N ASP A 65 13.38 2.86 4.22
CA ASP A 65 13.48 1.97 5.38
C ASP A 65 13.59 2.69 6.74
N ALA A 66 14.05 3.95 6.78
CA ALA A 66 14.23 4.72 8.02
C ALA A 66 13.94 6.23 7.85
N PRO A 67 12.72 6.72 8.19
CA PRO A 67 11.54 5.93 8.56
C PRO A 67 11.12 5.02 7.42
N ARG A 68 10.43 3.91 7.76
CA ARG A 68 9.85 3.06 6.74
C ARG A 68 8.71 3.81 6.05
N VAL A 69 8.76 3.96 4.73
CA VAL A 69 7.67 4.61 3.98
C VAL A 69 7.00 3.60 3.06
N ILE A 70 5.68 3.45 3.21
CA ILE A 70 4.86 2.50 2.46
C ILE A 70 3.79 3.25 1.68
N LEU A 71 3.68 2.96 0.39
CA LEU A 71 2.62 3.48 -0.49
C LEU A 71 1.63 2.36 -0.83
N ASP A 72 0.34 2.55 -0.54
CA ASP A 72 -0.71 1.60 -0.93
C ASP A 72 -2.03 2.28 -1.32
N VAL A 73 -2.57 1.95 -2.49
CA VAL A 73 -3.79 2.56 -3.03
C VAL A 73 -5.10 1.92 -2.54
N ALA A 74 -5.07 1.17 -1.43
CA ALA A 74 -6.26 0.64 -0.78
C ALA A 74 -7.28 1.75 -0.51
N HIS A 75 -8.52 1.55 -0.98
CA HIS A 75 -9.60 2.54 -0.95
C HIS A 75 -10.98 1.91 -0.71
N ASN A 76 -11.00 0.65 -0.25
CA ASN A 76 -12.20 -0.09 0.09
C ASN A 76 -11.92 -1.04 1.26
N PRO A 77 -12.94 -1.55 1.98
CA PRO A 77 -12.76 -2.35 3.18
C PRO A 77 -11.95 -3.63 2.95
N HIS A 78 -12.16 -4.31 1.82
CA HIS A 78 -11.42 -5.54 1.50
C HIS A 78 -9.92 -5.28 1.30
N ALA A 79 -9.57 -4.23 0.55
CA ALA A 79 -8.19 -3.84 0.35
C ALA A 79 -7.53 -3.33 1.64
N ALA A 80 -8.28 -2.59 2.47
CA ALA A 80 -7.82 -2.15 3.78
C ALA A 80 -7.56 -3.31 4.74
N ALA A 81 -8.41 -4.34 4.75
CA ALA A 81 -8.18 -5.55 5.54
C ALA A 81 -6.89 -6.26 5.13
N TYR A 82 -6.64 -6.37 3.82
CA TYR A 82 -5.38 -6.91 3.29
C TYR A 82 -4.18 -6.07 3.72
N LEU A 83 -4.27 -4.73 3.59
CA LEU A 83 -3.22 -3.80 3.99
C LEU A 83 -2.92 -3.90 5.50
N ALA A 84 -3.95 -3.92 6.35
CA ALA A 84 -3.80 -4.15 7.79
C ALA A 84 -3.13 -5.49 8.10
N GLY A 85 -3.51 -6.55 7.39
CA GLY A 85 -2.86 -7.86 7.48
C GLY A 85 -1.35 -7.80 7.15
N ARG A 86 -0.96 -7.04 6.12
CA ARG A 86 0.44 -6.83 5.74
C ARG A 86 1.21 -5.98 6.75
N LEU A 87 0.57 -4.97 7.35
CA LEU A 87 1.21 -4.18 8.41
C LEU A 87 1.53 -5.05 9.64
N LYS A 88 0.64 -5.99 9.99
CA LYS A 88 0.86 -6.93 11.10
C LYS A 88 2.06 -7.85 10.91
N THR A 89 2.48 -8.13 9.67
CA THR A 89 3.65 -8.96 9.41
C THR A 89 4.97 -8.20 9.54
N LEU A 90 4.93 -6.87 9.62
CA LEU A 90 6.11 -6.05 9.83
C LEU A 90 6.48 -6.04 11.32
N ALA A 91 7.78 -5.96 11.62
CA ALA A 91 8.23 -5.73 12.99
C ALA A 91 7.70 -4.37 13.48
N LYS A 92 6.92 -4.38 14.57
CA LYS A 92 6.47 -3.16 15.26
C LYS A 92 7.63 -2.59 16.10
N THR A 93 8.48 -1.79 15.46
CA THR A 93 9.62 -1.11 16.10
C THR A 93 9.29 0.30 16.59
N GLY A 94 8.23 0.91 16.06
CA GLY A 94 7.78 2.26 16.35
C GLY A 94 6.29 2.43 16.04
N ARG A 95 5.86 3.67 15.85
CA ARG A 95 4.48 4.04 15.51
C ARG A 95 4.20 3.87 14.02
N VAL A 96 2.92 3.71 13.68
CA VAL A 96 2.41 3.81 12.32
C VAL A 96 1.67 5.14 12.14
N LEU A 97 2.20 6.00 11.29
CA LEU A 97 1.66 7.31 10.95
C LEU A 97 1.00 7.22 9.56
N ALA A 98 -0.31 7.38 9.46
CA ALA A 98 -1.02 7.25 8.19
C ALA A 98 -1.39 8.62 7.60
N VAL A 99 -0.90 8.87 6.38
CA VAL A 99 -1.36 9.96 5.51
C VAL A 99 -2.48 9.43 4.64
N ILE A 100 -3.67 10.02 4.76
CA ILE A 100 -4.87 9.50 4.11
C ILE A 100 -5.70 10.59 3.44
N GLY A 101 -6.13 10.26 2.22
CA GLY A 101 -7.16 10.96 1.46
C GLY A 101 -8.02 9.93 0.73
N MET A 102 -9.33 10.13 0.69
CA MET A 102 -10.27 9.19 0.06
C MET A 102 -11.30 9.94 -0.80
N LEU A 103 -11.91 9.22 -1.74
CA LEU A 103 -13.05 9.71 -2.50
C LEU A 103 -14.35 9.38 -1.74
N HIS A 104 -15.31 10.30 -1.72
CA HIS A 104 -16.56 10.16 -0.94
C HIS A 104 -17.48 9.04 -1.47
N ASP A 105 -17.29 8.61 -2.72
CA ASP A 105 -18.07 7.50 -3.31
C ASP A 105 -17.57 6.11 -2.87
N LYS A 106 -16.55 6.06 -2.01
CA LYS A 106 -16.05 4.84 -1.39
C LYS A 106 -16.66 4.63 -0.01
N ASP A 107 -16.63 3.38 0.45
CA ASP A 107 -16.94 3.05 1.84
C ASP A 107 -15.79 3.50 2.74
N ILE A 108 -15.79 4.79 3.09
CA ILE A 108 -14.79 5.41 3.96
C ILE A 108 -14.82 4.77 5.34
N ALA A 109 -16.00 4.67 5.95
CA ALA A 109 -16.16 4.12 7.30
C ALA A 109 -15.60 2.69 7.41
N GLY A 110 -15.99 1.79 6.48
CA GLY A 110 -15.51 0.41 6.47
C GLY A 110 -14.01 0.31 6.14
N THR A 111 -13.48 1.19 5.29
CA THR A 111 -12.04 1.23 4.99
C THR A 111 -11.23 1.64 6.22
N LEU A 112 -11.60 2.76 6.86
CA LEU A 112 -10.91 3.27 8.05
C LEU A 112 -11.01 2.31 9.23
N ALA A 113 -12.17 1.66 9.43
CA ALA A 113 -12.37 0.69 10.51
C ALA A 113 -11.40 -0.51 10.44
N ASN A 114 -11.01 -0.93 9.23
CA ASN A 114 -10.03 -2.01 9.06
C ASN A 114 -8.59 -1.57 9.36
N LEU A 115 -8.26 -0.29 9.14
CA LEU A 115 -6.90 0.25 9.33
C LEU A 115 -6.68 0.80 10.75
N ALA A 116 -7.71 1.34 11.40
CA ALA A 116 -7.62 1.99 12.70
C ALA A 116 -6.87 1.18 13.78
N PRO A 117 -6.99 -0.16 13.88
CA PRO A 117 -6.24 -0.94 14.87
C PRO A 117 -4.71 -0.96 14.65
N GLU A 118 -4.25 -0.65 13.44
CA GLU A 118 -2.83 -0.71 13.07
C GLU A 118 -2.19 0.66 12.88
N VAL A 119 -2.92 1.76 13.09
CA VAL A 119 -2.46 3.13 12.89
C VAL A 119 -2.52 3.91 14.19
N ASP A 120 -1.39 4.49 14.59
CA ASP A 120 -1.25 5.25 15.83
C ASP A 120 -1.57 6.74 15.66
N ALA A 121 -1.29 7.30 14.47
CA ALA A 121 -1.54 8.71 14.17
C ALA A 121 -2.07 8.91 12.75
N TRP A 122 -3.07 9.77 12.61
CA TRP A 122 -3.78 10.02 11.35
C TRP A 122 -3.56 11.45 10.85
N TYR A 123 -3.11 11.56 9.60
CA TYR A 123 -2.85 12.80 8.88
C TYR A 123 -3.83 12.87 7.71
N CYS A 124 -5.00 13.46 7.97
CA CYS A 124 -6.12 13.48 7.05
C CYS A 124 -6.02 14.69 6.12
N ALA A 125 -6.13 14.44 4.81
CA ALA A 125 -6.10 15.46 3.78
C ALA A 125 -7.33 15.37 2.87
N PRO A 126 -7.82 16.51 2.34
CA PRO A 126 -8.84 16.49 1.32
C PRO A 126 -8.28 15.97 0.00
N LEU A 127 -9.17 15.42 -0.85
CA LEU A 127 -8.87 15.24 -2.27
C LEU A 127 -9.62 16.27 -3.10
N GLU A 128 -9.02 16.70 -4.21
CA GLU A 128 -9.63 17.68 -5.10
C GLU A 128 -10.75 17.08 -5.97
N GLY A 129 -11.59 17.98 -6.49
CA GLY A 129 -12.67 17.63 -7.41
C GLY A 129 -13.97 17.20 -6.71
N PRO A 130 -15.06 17.03 -7.48
CA PRO A 130 -16.39 16.81 -6.94
C PRO A 130 -16.50 15.51 -6.13
N ARG A 131 -15.59 14.56 -6.35
CA ARG A 131 -15.57 13.25 -5.71
C ARG A 131 -14.66 13.15 -4.49
N GLY A 132 -13.83 14.15 -4.21
CA GLY A 132 -12.95 14.12 -3.05
C GLY A 132 -13.74 14.26 -1.75
N ALA A 133 -13.40 13.44 -0.75
CA ALA A 133 -13.83 13.69 0.62
C ALA A 133 -12.98 14.80 1.23
N THR A 134 -13.55 15.57 2.16
CA THR A 134 -12.78 16.53 2.97
C THR A 134 -12.03 15.80 4.08
N ALA A 135 -10.98 16.42 4.61
CA ALA A 135 -10.24 15.86 5.73
C ALA A 135 -11.10 15.71 6.99
N GLU A 136 -12.04 16.63 7.22
CA GLU A 136 -12.99 16.59 8.34
C GLU A 136 -13.91 15.38 8.27
N GLN A 137 -14.39 15.03 7.06
CA GLN A 137 -15.21 13.82 6.86
C GLN A 137 -14.44 12.55 7.23
N LEU A 138 -13.13 12.48 6.93
CA LEU A 138 -12.28 11.35 7.33
C LEU A 138 -12.14 11.28 8.86
N VAL A 139 -11.89 12.43 9.50
CA VAL A 139 -11.75 12.52 10.96
C VAL A 139 -13.06 12.18 11.68
N GLU A 140 -14.22 12.53 11.12
CA GLU A 140 -15.53 12.16 11.69
C GLU A 140 -15.67 10.63 11.86
N HIS A 141 -15.21 9.86 10.87
CA HIS A 141 -15.22 8.40 10.91
C HIS A 141 -14.15 7.82 11.86
N LEU A 142 -13.00 8.48 12.01
CA LEU A 142 -11.90 8.04 12.89
C LEU A 142 -12.08 8.45 14.36
N ARG A 143 -12.81 9.54 14.61
CA ARG A 143 -12.91 10.22 15.92
C ARG A 143 -11.55 10.68 16.49
N CYS A 144 -10.51 10.69 15.66
CA CYS A 144 -9.15 11.11 15.97
C CYS A 144 -8.43 11.48 14.66
N GLY A 145 -7.27 12.12 14.79
CA GLY A 145 -6.45 12.55 13.66
C GLY A 145 -6.39 14.07 13.50
N THR A 146 -5.45 14.50 12.68
CA THR A 146 -5.20 15.92 12.39
C THR A 146 -5.61 16.22 10.96
N VAL A 147 -6.35 17.31 10.79
CA VAL A 147 -6.79 17.82 9.50
C VAL A 147 -5.70 18.70 8.89
N TYR A 148 -5.41 18.48 7.61
CA TYR A 148 -4.50 19.28 6.80
C TYR A 148 -5.22 19.80 5.56
N SER A 149 -4.72 20.91 4.99
CA SER A 149 -5.37 21.52 3.82
C SER A 149 -5.03 20.82 2.48
N SER A 150 -4.02 19.95 2.46
CA SER A 150 -3.61 19.19 1.27
C SER A 150 -2.86 17.91 1.66
N VAL A 151 -2.79 16.95 0.73
CA VAL A 151 -1.99 15.72 0.93
C VAL A 151 -0.51 16.07 1.12
N ALA A 152 0.01 17.04 0.38
CA ALA A 152 1.39 17.51 0.54
C ALA A 152 1.68 18.03 1.96
N GLN A 153 0.76 18.78 2.58
CA GLN A 153 0.93 19.21 3.96
C GLN A 153 0.84 18.05 4.96
N ALA A 154 -0.15 17.17 4.80
CA ALA A 154 -0.28 15.97 5.64
C ALA A 154 0.97 15.09 5.57
N TRP A 155 1.52 14.90 4.36
CA TRP A 155 2.76 14.17 4.10
C TRP A 155 3.97 14.80 4.80
N ARG A 156 4.21 16.11 4.59
CA ARG A 156 5.34 16.81 5.22
C ARG A 156 5.24 16.78 6.75
N ALA A 157 4.04 16.92 7.30
CA ALA A 157 3.83 16.82 8.74
C ALA A 157 4.10 15.41 9.28
N ALA A 158 3.59 14.37 8.61
CA ALA A 158 3.86 12.98 9.00
C ALA A 158 5.36 12.66 8.95
N MET A 159 6.08 13.13 7.92
CA MET A 159 7.53 12.94 7.81
C MET A 159 8.33 13.74 8.84
N ALA A 160 7.87 14.94 9.22
CA ALA A 160 8.50 15.73 10.28
C ALA A 160 8.31 15.09 11.67
N ASP A 161 7.16 14.44 11.90
CA ASP A 161 6.84 13.77 13.17
C ASP A 161 7.43 12.36 13.29
N ALA A 162 7.78 11.74 12.15
CA ALA A 162 8.29 10.37 12.09
C ALA A 162 9.73 10.27 12.61
N LYS A 163 9.96 9.23 13.42
CA LYS A 163 11.30 8.81 13.84
C LYS A 163 11.82 7.70 12.94
N VAL A 164 13.11 7.40 13.03
CA VAL A 164 13.77 6.37 12.21
C VAL A 164 13.15 4.97 12.38
N GLU A 165 12.59 4.67 13.55
CA GLU A 165 11.92 3.41 13.88
C GLU A 165 10.44 3.35 13.47
N ASP A 166 9.85 4.49 13.09
CA ASP A 166 8.43 4.61 12.73
C ASP A 166 8.17 4.15 11.28
N THR A 167 6.90 3.86 10.99
CA THR A 167 6.39 3.61 9.64
C THR A 167 5.42 4.72 9.23
N VAL A 168 5.67 5.35 8.08
CA VAL A 168 4.75 6.28 7.43
C VAL A 168 4.01 5.54 6.31
N LEU A 169 2.69 5.44 6.43
CA LEU A 169 1.81 4.81 5.47
C LEU A 169 1.04 5.87 4.68
N VAL A 170 1.14 5.85 3.36
CA VAL A 170 0.33 6.69 2.47
C VAL A 170 -0.73 5.83 1.82
N CYS A 171 -2.01 6.13 2.08
CA CYS A 171 -3.10 5.29 1.58
C CYS A 171 -4.44 6.02 1.35
N GLY A 172 -5.48 5.26 0.99
CA GLY A 172 -6.86 5.73 0.84
C GLY A 172 -7.30 6.00 -0.60
N SER A 173 -6.37 6.28 -1.52
CA SER A 173 -6.67 6.56 -2.92
C SER A 173 -5.43 6.53 -3.80
N PHE A 174 -5.64 6.31 -5.10
CA PHE A 174 -4.60 6.57 -6.11
C PHE A 174 -4.18 8.04 -6.12
N HIS A 175 -5.11 8.98 -5.91
CA HIS A 175 -4.80 10.41 -5.90
C HIS A 175 -3.86 10.77 -4.73
N THR A 176 -4.10 10.20 -3.55
CA THR A 176 -3.25 10.42 -2.37
C THR A 176 -1.83 9.92 -2.62
N VAL A 177 -1.70 8.70 -3.14
CA VAL A 177 -0.39 8.11 -3.43
C VAL A 177 0.33 8.89 -4.54
N ALA A 178 -0.37 9.27 -5.61
CA ALA A 178 0.21 10.05 -6.71
C ALA A 178 0.76 11.41 -6.24
N GLN A 179 0.00 12.15 -5.43
CA GLN A 179 0.45 13.44 -4.91
C GLN A 179 1.69 13.31 -4.01
N VAL A 180 1.80 12.25 -3.22
CA VAL A 180 3.03 12.01 -2.43
C VAL A 180 4.21 11.62 -3.32
N MET A 181 3.99 10.81 -4.36
CA MET A 181 5.05 10.48 -5.31
C MET A 181 5.60 11.73 -6.01
N GLU A 182 4.71 12.64 -6.44
CA GLU A 182 5.10 13.94 -7.02
C GLU A 182 5.92 14.79 -6.03
N GLU A 183 5.51 14.84 -4.75
CA GLU A 183 6.25 15.56 -3.69
C GLU A 183 7.65 14.99 -3.45
N ILE A 184 7.80 13.67 -3.50
CA ILE A 184 9.11 13.01 -3.35
C ILE A 184 10.02 13.35 -4.54
N ASP A 185 9.48 13.30 -5.75
CA ASP A 185 10.25 13.61 -6.95
C ASP A 185 10.63 15.10 -7.01
N ALA A 186 9.73 16.00 -6.61
CA ALA A 186 10.00 17.43 -6.47
C ALA A 186 11.11 17.73 -5.43
N GLY A 187 11.13 16.99 -4.31
CA GLY A 187 12.17 17.11 -3.30
C GLY A 187 13.55 16.63 -3.76
N ARG A 188 13.62 15.68 -4.69
CA ARG A 188 14.88 15.18 -5.27
C ARG A 188 15.49 16.17 -6.27
N ILE A 189 14.66 16.85 -7.05
CA ILE A 189 15.13 17.82 -8.05
C ILE A 189 15.49 19.19 -7.46
N GLY A 190 14.95 19.55 -6.29
CA GLY A 190 15.23 20.81 -5.61
C GLY A 190 16.37 20.79 -4.59
N GLY A 191 17.06 19.65 -4.45
CA GLY A 191 18.10 19.40 -3.45
C GLY A 191 19.55 19.41 -3.96
N GLU A 192 19.81 19.98 -5.14
CA GLU A 192 21.17 20.25 -5.66
C GLU A 192 21.67 21.65 -5.30
#